data_AF-A0A5S3W2J6-F1
#
_entry.id   AF-A0A5S3W2J6-F1
#
_cell.length_a   1.000
_cell.length_b   1.000
_cell.length_c   1.000
_cell.angle_alpha   90.00
_cell.angle_beta   90.00
_cell.angle_gamma   90.00
#
_symmetry.space_group_name_H-M   'P 1'
#
loop_
_entity.id
_entity.type
_entity.pdbx_description
1 polymer ?
#
loop_
_entity_poly.entity_id
_entity_poly.type
_entity_poly.pdbx_seq_one_letter_code
_entity_poly.pdbx_strand_id
1 'polypeptide(L)' 'IARLIDIGPDRVSVFNYAHLPERFAAQRKIKDADLPSAQAKLTMFKETLSAMLAAGYQFIGMDHFAKPDDE' A
#
# COMPACT_ATOMS: atom_id res chain seq x y z
N ILE A 1 3.06 7.93 3.32
CA ILE A 1 4.06 7.65 2.25
C ILE A 1 5.33 8.49 2.37
N ALA A 2 5.25 9.82 2.52
CA ALA A 2 6.43 10.69 2.64
C ALA A 2 7.50 10.20 3.65
N ARG A 3 7.10 9.80 4.86
CA ARG A 3 8.03 9.26 5.85
C ARG A 3 8.68 7.93 5.44
N LEU A 4 7.98 7.09 4.69
CA LEU A 4 8.54 5.84 4.17
C LEU A 4 9.60 6.13 3.10
N ILE A 5 9.34 7.11 2.23
CA ILE A 5 10.33 7.58 1.24
C ILE A 5 11.57 8.15 1.93
N ASP A 6 11.39 8.92 3.00
CA ASP A 6 12.49 9.50 3.80
C ASP A 6 13.36 8.44 4.49
N ILE A 7 12.76 7.32 4.94
CA ILE A 7 13.52 6.17 5.45
C ILE A 7 14.30 5.48 4.33
N GLY A 8 13.82 5.54 3.09
CA GLY A 8 14.51 5.06 1.90
C GLY A 8 14.82 3.56 1.87
N PRO A 9 13.87 2.65 2.20
CA PRO A 9 14.09 1.20 2.07
C PRO A 9 14.31 0.81 0.61
N ASP A 10 15.03 -0.29 0.36
CA ASP A 10 15.30 -0.74 -1.01
C ASP A 10 14.06 -1.36 -1.67
N ARG A 11 13.28 -2.14 -0.89
CA ARG A 11 11.99 -2.72 -1.29
C ARG A 11 10.84 -2.26 -0.44
N VAL A 12 9.68 -2.11 -1.07
CA VAL A 12 8.41 -1.77 -0.41
C VAL A 12 7.28 -2.58 -1.02
N SER A 13 6.50 -3.24 -0.16
CA SER A 13 5.23 -3.87 -0.54
C SER A 13 4.07 -3.11 0.08
N VAL A 14 3.12 -2.65 -0.74
CA VAL A 14 1.94 -1.87 -0.32
C VAL A 14 0.67 -2.67 -0.55
N PHE A 15 0.25 -3.42 0.45
CA PHE A 15 -0.93 -4.29 0.33
C PHE A 15 -2.24 -3.53 0.51
N ASN A 16 -3.24 -3.89 -0.29
CA ASN A 16 -4.62 -3.53 -0.01
C ASN A 16 -5.17 -4.40 1.12
N TYR A 17 -5.79 -3.78 2.12
CA TYR A 17 -6.35 -4.51 3.24
C TYR A 17 -7.57 -5.35 2.83
N ALA A 18 -7.43 -6.68 2.98
CA ALA A 18 -8.49 -7.65 2.77
C ALA A 18 -9.28 -7.92 4.07
N HIS A 19 -10.54 -7.51 4.08
CA HIS A 19 -11.44 -7.67 5.22
C HIS A 19 -12.34 -8.89 5.02
N LEU A 20 -12.05 -9.96 5.76
CA LEU A 20 -12.70 -11.27 5.76
C LEU A 20 -12.94 -11.73 7.22
N PRO A 21 -13.80 -11.05 7.99
CA PRO A 21 -13.99 -11.30 9.43
C PRO A 21 -14.60 -12.67 9.77
N GLU A 22 -15.22 -13.33 8.78
CA GLU A 22 -15.67 -14.72 8.90
C GLU A 22 -14.48 -15.69 9.01
N ARG A 23 -13.42 -15.44 8.23
CA ARG A 23 -12.20 -16.27 8.21
C ARG A 23 -11.20 -15.84 9.28
N PHE A 24 -11.11 -14.55 9.60
CA PHE A 24 -10.12 -14.00 10.53
C PHE A 24 -10.80 -13.29 11.71
N ALA A 25 -10.98 -13.99 12.83
CA ALA A 25 -11.72 -13.51 13.99
C ALA A 25 -11.21 -12.17 14.56
N ALA A 26 -9.91 -11.90 14.46
CA ALA A 26 -9.33 -10.63 14.91
C ALA A 26 -9.90 -9.40 14.18
N GLN A 27 -10.32 -9.57 12.91
CA GLN A 27 -10.85 -8.48 12.10
C GLN A 27 -12.24 -8.02 12.54
N ARG A 28 -12.99 -8.84 13.30
CA ARG A 28 -14.33 -8.48 13.83
C ARG A 28 -14.29 -7.28 14.80
N LYS A 29 -13.10 -6.92 15.29
CA LYS A 29 -12.90 -5.74 16.14
C LYS A 29 -12.85 -4.43 15.33
N ILE A 30 -12.68 -4.51 14.01
CA ILE A 30 -12.68 -3.35 13.11
C ILE A 30 -14.12 -3.14 12.66
N LYS A 31 -14.62 -1.91 12.72
CA LYS A 31 -15.96 -1.58 12.26
C LYS A 31 -15.94 -1.36 10.75
N ASP A 32 -16.88 -1.97 10.03
CA ASP A 32 -17.00 -1.82 8.58
C ASP A 32 -17.14 -0.36 8.13
N ALA A 33 -17.82 0.47 8.94
CA ALA A 33 -17.99 1.90 8.67
C ALA A 33 -16.68 2.71 8.71
N ASP A 34 -15.66 2.20 9.39
CA ASP A 34 -14.34 2.83 9.45
C ASP A 34 -13.46 2.43 8.26
N LEU A 35 -13.89 1.45 7.45
CA LEU A 35 -13.15 1.00 6.29
C LEU A 35 -13.34 1.97 5.10
N PRO A 36 -12.27 2.26 4.35
CA PRO A 36 -12.38 3.09 3.16
C PRO A 36 -13.23 2.38 2.09
N SER A 37 -14.03 3.17 1.38
CA SER A 37 -14.77 2.70 0.21
C SER A 37 -13.83 2.19 -0.88
N ALA A 38 -14.35 1.38 -1.82
CA ALA A 38 -13.56 0.90 -2.95
C ALA A 38 -12.93 2.04 -3.76
N GLN A 39 -13.66 3.13 -3.96
CA GLN A 39 -13.17 4.32 -4.65
C GLN A 39 -12.02 5.00 -3.88
N ALA A 40 -12.16 5.13 -2.55
CA ALA A 40 -11.11 5.70 -1.72
C ALA A 40 -9.83 4.84 -1.76
N LYS A 41 -9.97 3.51 -1.67
CA LYS A 41 -8.85 2.57 -1.81
C LYS A 41 -8.11 2.74 -3.14
N LEU A 42 -8.86 2.90 -4.24
CA LEU A 42 -8.27 3.14 -5.57
C LEU A 42 -7.52 4.48 -5.64
N THR A 43 -8.08 5.54 -5.06
CA THR A 43 -7.42 6.84 -4.98
C THR A 43 -6.12 6.76 -4.19
N MET A 44 -6.15 6.14 -2.99
CA MET A 44 -4.96 5.94 -2.16
C MET A 44 -3.86 5.15 -2.90
N PHE A 45 -4.24 4.13 -3.67
CA PHE A 45 -3.29 3.36 -4.48
C PHE A 45 -2.65 4.22 -5.58
N LYS A 46 -3.44 5.00 -6.32
CA LYS A 46 -2.94 5.91 -7.35
C LYS A 46 -1.97 6.95 -6.78
N GLU A 47 -2.33 7.57 -5.67
CA GLU A 47 -1.47 8.55 -4.98
C GLU A 47 -0.16 7.92 -4.49
N THR A 48 -0.23 6.69 -3.96
CA THR A 48 0.97 5.95 -3.53
C THR A 48 1.86 5.64 -4.73
N LEU A 49 1.30 5.13 -5.83
CA LEU A 49 2.02 4.87 -7.06
C LEU A 49 2.74 6.13 -7.56
N SER A 50 2.02 7.24 -7.70
CA SER A 50 2.60 8.51 -8.16
C SER A 50 3.72 9.01 -7.24
N ALA A 51 3.54 8.94 -5.92
CA ALA A 51 4.55 9.39 -4.97
C ALA A 51 5.81 8.50 -4.98
N MET A 52 5.65 7.18 -5.08
CA MET A 52 6.78 6.25 -5.14
C MET A 52 7.59 6.42 -6.43
N LEU A 53 6.90 6.53 -7.58
CA LEU A 53 7.57 6.78 -8.87
C LEU A 53 8.32 8.12 -8.86
N ALA A 54 7.71 9.17 -8.32
CA ALA A 54 8.36 10.47 -8.18
C ALA A 54 9.61 10.44 -7.27
N ALA A 55 9.64 9.50 -6.32
CA ALA A 55 10.77 9.27 -5.42
C ALA A 55 11.86 8.34 -6.02
N GLY A 56 11.71 7.92 -7.28
CA GLY A 56 12.70 7.10 -7.98
C GLY A 56 12.54 5.59 -7.79
N TYR A 57 11.49 5.14 -7.10
CA TYR A 57 11.17 3.71 -7.05
C TYR A 57 10.58 3.25 -8.39
N GLN A 58 10.87 2.01 -8.76
CA GLN A 58 10.25 1.30 -9.86
C GLN A 58 9.07 0.47 -9.37
N PHE A 59 7.98 0.48 -10.14
CA PHE A 59 6.86 -0.42 -9.89
C PHE A 59 7.14 -1.77 -10.54
N ILE A 60 7.35 -2.80 -9.72
CA ILE A 60 7.70 -4.16 -10.18
C ILE A 60 6.46 -4.95 -10.59
N GLY A 61 5.30 -4.61 -10.00
CA GLY A 61 4.02 -5.23 -10.30
C GLY A 61 3.20 -5.50 -9.04
N MET A 62 1.89 -5.65 -9.23
CA MET A 62 0.90 -5.79 -8.16
C MET A 62 0.97 -4.65 -7.13
N ASP A 63 1.73 -4.85 -6.07
CA ASP A 63 1.86 -3.99 -4.89
C ASP A 63 3.34 -3.75 -4.51
N HIS A 64 4.28 -4.15 -5.38
CA HIS A 64 5.71 -4.11 -5.09
C HIS A 64 6.43 -2.97 -5.79
N PHE A 65 7.30 -2.32 -5.02
CA PHE A 65 8.19 -1.25 -5.44
C PHE A 65 9.62 -1.58 -5.03
N ALA A 66 10.58 -1.25 -5.88
CA ALA A 66 12.00 -1.45 -5.62
C ALA A 66 12.80 -0.25 -6.12
N LYS A 67 13.97 0.03 -5.56
CA LYS A 67 14.89 0.98 -6.16
C LYS A 67 15.50 0.40 -7.45
N PRO A 68 16.01 1.23 -8.37
CA PRO A 68 16.61 0.76 -9.62
C PRO A 68 17.85 -0.11 -9.44
N ASP A 69 18.56 0.04 -8.33
CA ASP A 69 19.79 -0.64 -7.94
C ASP A 69 19.56 -1.83 -7.00
N ASP A 70 18.31 -2.28 -6.90
CA ASP A 70 17.93 -3.44 -6.10
C ASP A 70 18.36 -4.75 -6.81
N GLU A 71 19.43 -5.37 -6.31
CA GLU A 71 19.86 -6.75 -6.63
C GLU A 71 19.14 -7.80 -5.76
#